data_AF-A0A6J8EGS2-F1
#
_entry.id   AF-A0A6J8EGS2-F1
#
_cell.length_a   1.000
_cell.length_b   1.000
_cell.length_c   1.000
_cell.angle_alpha   90.00
_cell.angle_beta   90.00
_cell.angle_gamma   90.00
#
_symmetry.space_group_name_H-M   'P 1'
#
loop_
_entity.id
_entity.type
_entity.pdbx_description
1 polymer ?
#
loop_
_entity_poly.entity_id
_entity_poly.type
_entity_poly.pdbx_seq_one_letter_code
_entity_poly.pdbx_strand_id
1 'polypeptide(L)'
;MATDRRNEDFLDFGDVKRTRSTNLAQLTKLYKELEKNLISYENVEHVKQLYSKLCERFEQFKLAHLQCLDLCTQSEVIANLEVNYERCHENFVEFRDRFSLYIASEKSHEEEIPEESDTVSIDSRLSSRSSVSSQSRLRSAKAKRLIAELKLRKLSEHHELDR
;
A
#
# COMPACT_ATOMS: atom_id res chain seq x y z
N MET A 1 26.66 14.60 51.26
CA MET A 1 25.60 13.72 50.73
C MET A 1 25.31 14.13 49.30
N ALA A 2 25.86 13.40 48.33
CA ALA A 2 25.58 13.64 46.92
C ALA A 2 24.29 12.89 46.57
N THR A 3 23.21 13.62 46.26
CA THR A 3 22.03 13.01 45.64
C THR A 3 22.35 12.80 44.17
N ASP A 4 22.75 11.57 43.86
CA ASP A 4 22.85 11.04 42.51
C ASP A 4 21.44 11.01 41.91
N ARG A 5 21.03 12.12 41.29
CA ARG A 5 19.81 12.18 40.48
C ARG A 5 20.10 11.39 39.23
N ARG A 6 19.74 10.10 39.28
CA ARG A 6 19.50 9.29 38.10
C ARG A 6 18.66 10.13 37.14
N ASN A 7 19.23 10.47 35.99
CA ASN A 7 18.47 10.90 34.82
C ASN A 7 17.57 9.73 34.45
N GLU A 8 16.40 9.65 35.08
CA GLU A 8 15.29 8.93 34.49
C GLU A 8 14.92 9.76 33.27
N ASP A 9 15.27 9.25 32.09
CA ASP A 9 14.81 9.78 30.81
C ASP A 9 13.29 9.62 30.77
N PHE A 10 12.57 10.51 31.46
CA PHE A 10 11.13 10.60 31.37
C PHE A 10 10.79 10.96 29.93
N LEU A 11 10.20 10.00 29.22
CA LEU A 11 9.65 10.23 27.89
C LEU A 11 8.63 11.38 27.95
N ASP A 12 8.97 12.52 27.36
CA ASP A 12 8.07 13.66 27.25
C ASP A 12 6.94 13.34 26.27
N PHE A 13 5.69 13.53 26.72
CA PHE A 13 4.51 13.34 25.88
C PHE A 13 4.55 14.22 24.62
N GLY A 14 5.11 15.43 24.72
CA GLY A 14 5.28 16.34 23.59
C GLY A 14 6.18 15.74 22.50
N ASP A 15 7.31 15.17 22.89
CA ASP A 15 8.26 14.52 21.98
C ASP A 15 7.69 13.23 21.36
N VAL A 16 7.01 12.38 22.14
CA VAL A 16 6.35 11.17 21.62
C VAL A 16 5.26 11.54 20.61
N LYS A 17 4.45 12.57 20.90
CA LYS A 17 3.43 13.08 19.97
C LYS A 17 4.05 13.58 18.67
N ARG A 18 5.21 14.24 18.73
CA ARG A 18 5.94 14.71 17.55
C ARG A 18 6.46 13.52 16.73
N THR A 19 7.07 12.53 17.36
CA THR A 19 7.54 11.29 16.73
C THR A 19 6.39 10.55 16.03
N ARG A 20 5.24 10.38 16.70
CA ARG A 20 4.04 9.78 16.11
C ARG A 20 3.60 10.53 14.84
N SER A 21 3.57 11.85 14.90
CA SER A 21 3.16 12.71 13.78
C SER A 21 4.12 12.61 12.61
N THR A 22 5.44 12.56 12.88
CA THR A 22 6.46 12.34 11.85
C THR A 22 6.31 10.98 11.18
N ASN A 23 6.12 9.89 11.95
CA ASN A 23 5.90 8.56 11.38
C ASN A 23 4.63 8.51 10.52
N LEU A 24 3.54 9.16 10.95
CA LEU A 24 2.31 9.25 10.16
C LEU A 24 2.52 9.99 8.82
N ALA A 25 3.29 11.08 8.84
CA ALA A 25 3.63 11.82 7.62
C ALA A 25 4.47 10.96 6.65
N GLN A 26 5.43 10.19 7.18
CA GLN A 26 6.24 9.27 6.38
C GLN A 26 5.40 8.12 5.80
N LEU A 27 4.50 7.53 6.58
CA LEU A 27 3.54 6.54 6.10
C LEU A 27 2.72 7.09 4.94
N THR A 28 2.18 8.31 5.08
CA THR A 28 1.39 8.96 4.03
C THR A 28 2.20 9.16 2.74
N LYS A 29 3.49 9.51 2.86
CA LYS A 29 4.39 9.63 1.71
C LYS A 29 4.61 8.27 1.04
N LEU A 30 4.89 7.23 1.82
CA LEU A 30 5.12 5.87 1.32
C LEU A 30 3.88 5.32 0.61
N TYR A 31 2.67 5.52 1.17
CA TYR A 31 1.43 5.15 0.50
C TYR A 31 1.30 5.78 -0.88
N LYS A 32 1.53 7.09 -1.00
CA LYS A 32 1.46 7.80 -2.30
C LYS A 32 2.51 7.31 -3.29
N GLU A 33 3.69 6.99 -2.82
CA GLU A 33 4.78 6.47 -3.65
C GLU A 33 4.45 5.05 -4.15
N LEU A 34 3.98 4.20 -3.25
CA LEU A 34 3.53 2.85 -3.57
C LEU A 34 2.33 2.86 -4.53
N GLU A 35 1.34 3.72 -4.34
CA GLU A 35 0.19 3.83 -5.25
C GLU A 35 0.60 4.22 -6.66
N LYS A 36 1.64 5.05 -6.83
CA LYS A 36 2.19 5.39 -8.14
C LYS A 36 2.90 4.20 -8.78
N ASN A 37 3.70 3.48 -8.00
CA ASN A 37 4.48 2.36 -8.50
C ASN A 37 3.62 1.11 -8.76
N LEU A 38 2.54 0.89 -8.01
CA LEU A 38 1.58 -0.20 -8.26
C LEU A 38 0.85 -0.09 -9.60
N ILE A 39 0.88 1.08 -10.26
CA ILE A 39 0.30 1.26 -11.60
C ILE A 39 1.22 0.69 -12.69
N SER A 40 2.54 0.66 -12.44
CA SER A 40 3.54 0.16 -13.38
C SER A 40 4.19 -1.11 -12.82
N TYR A 41 3.93 -2.25 -13.45
CA TYR A 41 4.61 -3.51 -13.11
C TYR A 41 6.10 -3.55 -13.51
N GLU A 42 6.66 -2.42 -13.95
CA GLU A 42 8.03 -2.34 -14.46
C GLU A 42 9.12 -2.50 -13.38
N ASN A 43 8.78 -2.36 -12.09
CA ASN A 43 9.76 -2.46 -11.01
C ASN A 43 9.19 -3.07 -9.72
N VAL A 44 8.80 -4.34 -9.79
CA VAL A 44 8.23 -5.08 -8.64
C VAL A 44 9.16 -5.09 -7.44
N GLU A 45 10.47 -5.21 -7.65
CA GLU A 45 11.44 -5.25 -6.55
C GLU A 45 11.52 -3.92 -5.80
N HIS A 46 11.41 -2.80 -6.51
CA HIS A 46 11.26 -1.51 -5.87
C HIS A 46 9.96 -1.39 -5.07
N VAL A 47 8.84 -1.93 -5.59
CA VAL A 47 7.57 -1.96 -4.85
C VAL A 47 7.71 -2.82 -3.58
N LYS A 48 8.36 -4.00 -3.66
CA LYS A 48 8.65 -4.86 -2.49
C LYS A 48 9.47 -4.12 -1.44
N GLN A 49 10.50 -3.39 -1.84
CA GLN A 49 11.32 -2.57 -0.92
C GLN A 49 10.52 -1.42 -0.28
N LEU A 50 9.70 -0.71 -1.06
CA LEU A 50 8.84 0.35 -0.55
C LEU A 50 7.78 -0.21 0.43
N TYR A 51 7.25 -1.39 0.15
CA TYR A 51 6.32 -2.07 1.04
C TYR A 51 6.98 -2.50 2.36
N SER A 52 8.19 -3.05 2.32
CA SER A 52 8.97 -3.35 3.54
C SER A 52 9.17 -2.09 4.40
N LYS A 53 9.55 -0.97 3.76
CA LYS A 53 9.68 0.33 4.45
C LYS A 53 8.35 0.79 5.04
N LEU A 54 7.23 0.58 4.35
CA LEU A 54 5.90 0.90 4.86
C LEU A 54 5.59 0.10 6.13
N CYS A 55 5.85 -1.21 6.14
CA CYS A 55 5.66 -2.07 7.31
C CYS A 55 6.50 -1.61 8.51
N GLU A 56 7.80 -1.36 8.31
CA GLU A 56 8.69 -0.87 9.36
C GLU A 56 8.20 0.46 9.94
N ARG A 57 7.80 1.40 9.08
CA ARG A 57 7.28 2.70 9.52
C ARG A 57 5.94 2.58 10.22
N PHE A 58 5.11 1.61 9.86
CA PHE A 58 3.84 1.37 10.53
C PHE A 58 4.06 0.86 11.96
N GLU A 59 5.01 -0.07 12.15
CA GLU A 59 5.37 -0.53 13.50
C GLU A 59 5.95 0.61 14.35
N GLN A 60 6.80 1.47 13.79
CA GLN A 60 7.32 2.65 14.51
C GLN A 60 6.20 3.65 14.85
N PHE A 61 5.24 3.86 13.96
CA PHE A 61 4.06 4.67 14.23
C PHE A 61 3.23 4.06 15.37
N LYS A 62 2.96 2.75 15.32
CA LYS A 62 2.20 2.01 16.33
C LYS A 62 2.84 2.10 17.71
N LEU A 63 4.16 1.88 17.80
CA LEU A 63 4.89 2.02 19.06
C LEU A 63 4.76 3.44 19.65
N ALA A 64 5.01 4.48 18.84
CA ALA A 64 4.84 5.87 19.28
C ALA A 64 3.38 6.21 19.62
N HIS A 65 2.41 5.57 18.95
CA HIS A 65 1.00 5.73 19.23
C HIS A 65 0.62 5.16 20.60
N LEU A 66 1.04 3.93 20.90
CA LEU A 66 0.80 3.29 22.20
C LEU A 66 1.44 4.10 23.34
N GLN A 67 2.67 4.58 23.14
CA GLN A 67 3.32 5.48 24.11
C GLN A 67 2.55 6.79 24.31
N CYS A 68 1.93 7.35 23.27
CA CYS A 68 1.03 8.50 23.44
C CYS A 68 -0.19 8.15 24.28
N LEU A 69 -0.79 6.97 24.12
CA LEU A 69 -1.92 6.54 24.93
C LEU A 69 -1.52 6.38 26.40
N ASP A 70 -0.38 5.72 26.66
CA ASP A 70 0.13 5.48 28.02
C ASP A 70 0.43 6.78 28.79
N LEU A 71 0.92 7.79 28.08
CA LEU A 71 1.28 9.09 28.67
C LEU A 71 0.11 10.09 28.71
N CYS A 72 -0.99 9.83 28.00
CA CYS A 72 -2.13 10.74 27.95
C CYS A 72 -3.12 10.46 29.07
N THR A 73 -3.53 11.49 29.80
CA THR A 73 -4.52 11.38 30.88
C THR A 73 -5.89 11.96 30.51
N GLN A 74 -6.02 12.58 29.33
CA GLN A 74 -7.23 13.26 28.88
C GLN A 74 -8.08 12.32 28.01
N SER A 75 -9.24 11.91 28.52
CA SER A 75 -10.13 10.93 27.86
C SER A 75 -10.54 11.32 26.44
N GLU A 76 -10.87 12.60 26.19
CA GLU A 76 -11.22 13.09 24.86
C GLU A 76 -10.05 12.99 23.88
N VAL A 77 -8.82 13.21 24.35
CA VAL A 77 -7.62 13.09 23.52
C VAL A 77 -7.33 11.61 23.22
N ILE A 78 -7.50 10.72 24.20
CA ILE A 78 -7.37 9.27 24.04
C ILE A 78 -8.35 8.76 22.97
N ALA A 79 -9.64 9.10 23.08
CA ALA A 79 -10.64 8.67 22.11
C ALA A 79 -10.29 9.14 20.67
N ASN A 80 -9.82 10.38 20.54
CA ASN A 80 -9.35 10.90 19.25
C ASN A 80 -8.11 10.16 18.74
N LEU A 81 -7.18 9.78 19.62
CA LEU A 81 -6.01 9.00 19.26
C LEU A 81 -6.44 7.62 18.73
N GLU A 82 -7.29 6.92 19.45
CA GLU A 82 -7.78 5.58 19.08
C GLU A 82 -8.45 5.57 17.70
N VAL A 83 -9.39 6.50 17.45
CA VAL A 83 -10.07 6.63 16.14
C VAL A 83 -9.07 6.87 15.00
N ASN A 84 -8.06 7.73 15.23
CA ASN A 84 -7.04 8.00 14.22
C ASN A 84 -6.15 6.79 13.96
N TYR A 85 -5.84 6.01 14.99
CA TYR A 85 -5.06 4.79 14.85
C TYR A 85 -5.84 3.71 14.12
N GLU A 86 -7.11 3.49 14.47
CA GLU A 86 -7.99 2.52 13.81
C GLU A 86 -8.05 2.79 12.30
N ARG A 87 -8.34 4.04 11.91
CA ARG A 87 -8.36 4.43 10.50
C ARG A 87 -7.01 4.22 9.80
N CYS A 88 -5.90 4.49 10.48
CA CYS A 88 -4.57 4.26 9.92
C CYS A 88 -4.27 2.77 9.75
N HIS A 89 -4.69 1.95 10.71
CA HIS A 89 -4.55 0.51 10.70
C HIS A 89 -5.41 -0.15 9.61
N GLU A 90 -6.67 0.27 9.45
CA GLU A 90 -7.54 -0.18 8.35
C GLU A 90 -6.90 0.09 6.98
N ASN A 91 -6.38 1.30 6.76
CA ASN A 91 -5.68 1.64 5.52
C ASN A 91 -4.44 0.76 5.30
N PHE A 92 -3.71 0.42 6.37
CA PHE A 92 -2.55 -0.46 6.29
C PHE A 92 -2.93 -1.90 5.90
N VAL A 93 -3.99 -2.43 6.51
CA VAL A 93 -4.53 -3.75 6.21
C VAL A 93 -5.03 -3.81 4.77
N GLU A 94 -5.84 -2.84 4.33
CA GLU A 94 -6.31 -2.77 2.94
C GLU A 94 -5.14 -2.73 1.96
N PHE A 95 -4.12 -1.93 2.26
CA PHE A 95 -2.94 -1.82 1.41
C PHE A 95 -2.15 -3.13 1.36
N ARG A 96 -1.94 -3.81 2.50
CA ARG A 96 -1.29 -5.13 2.55
C ARG A 96 -2.03 -6.13 1.66
N ASP A 97 -3.35 -6.18 1.76
CA ASP A 97 -4.14 -7.14 1.01
C ASP A 97 -4.06 -6.86 -0.50
N ARG A 98 -4.10 -5.57 -0.90
CA ARG A 98 -3.85 -5.13 -2.29
C ARG A 98 -2.44 -5.49 -2.77
N PHE A 99 -1.42 -5.32 -1.95
CA PHE A 99 -0.05 -5.68 -2.28
C PHE A 99 0.10 -7.20 -2.44
N SER A 100 -0.55 -7.99 -1.59
CA SER A 100 -0.58 -9.46 -1.73
C SER A 100 -1.18 -9.89 -3.06
N LEU A 101 -2.27 -9.25 -3.50
CA LEU A 101 -2.88 -9.51 -4.82
C LEU A 101 -1.95 -9.12 -5.97
N TYR A 102 -1.25 -7.98 -5.85
CA TYR A 102 -0.26 -7.51 -6.82
C TYR A 102 0.89 -8.52 -7.00
N ILE A 103 1.46 -9.02 -5.90
CA ILE A 103 2.52 -10.04 -5.94
C ILE A 103 2.00 -11.39 -6.47
N ALA A 104 0.77 -11.77 -6.14
CA ALA A 104 0.18 -12.99 -6.70
C ALA A 104 0.04 -12.88 -8.24
N SER A 105 -0.35 -11.71 -8.75
CA SER A 105 -0.47 -11.48 -10.20
C SER A 105 0.86 -11.41 -10.95
N GLU A 106 1.97 -11.02 -10.27
CA GLU A 106 3.32 -11.11 -10.84
C GLU A 106 3.65 -12.56 -11.18
N LYS A 107 3.45 -13.48 -10.23
CA LYS A 107 3.76 -14.91 -10.42
C LYS A 107 2.99 -15.52 -11.59
N SER A 108 1.75 -15.09 -11.82
CA SER A 108 0.94 -15.54 -12.96
C SER A 108 1.47 -15.03 -14.30
N HIS A 109 2.15 -13.88 -14.33
CA HIS A 109 2.73 -13.31 -15.54
C HIS A 109 4.09 -13.93 -15.91
N GLU A 110 4.83 -14.46 -14.94
CA GLU A 110 6.06 -15.22 -15.21
C GLU A 110 5.77 -16.65 -15.74
N GLU A 111 4.58 -17.20 -15.52
CA GLU A 111 4.16 -18.52 -16.03
C GLU A 111 3.61 -18.52 -17.47
N GLU A 112 3.44 -17.35 -18.10
CA GLU A 112 3.04 -17.24 -19.52
C GLU A 112 4.25 -16.94 -20.42
N ILE A 113 5.22 -17.88 -20.48
CA ILE A 113 6.07 -17.99 -21.67
C ILE A 113 5.53 -19.19 -22.46
N PRO A 114 4.84 -18.98 -23.60
CA PRO A 114 4.76 -20.03 -24.59
C PRO A 114 6.19 -20.27 -25.08
N GLU A 115 6.72 -21.48 -24.89
CA GLU A 115 7.85 -21.95 -25.69
C GLU A 115 7.41 -21.92 -27.17
N GLU A 116 7.70 -20.82 -27.86
CA GLU A 116 7.57 -20.77 -29.32
C GLU A 116 8.67 -21.63 -29.93
N SER A 117 8.32 -22.88 -30.18
CA SER A 117 8.93 -23.72 -31.20
C SER A 117 8.68 -23.11 -32.58
N ASP A 118 9.79 -22.95 -33.31
CA ASP A 118 9.93 -22.77 -34.76
C ASP A 118 9.51 -21.43 -35.42
N THR A 119 10.54 -20.59 -35.58
CA THR A 119 10.94 -19.90 -36.82
C THR A 119 9.89 -19.69 -37.92
N VAL A 120 9.47 -18.44 -38.14
CA VAL A 120 9.24 -17.89 -39.49
C VAL A 120 9.63 -16.41 -39.54
N SER A 121 10.64 -16.07 -40.33
CA SER A 121 11.02 -14.70 -40.68
C SER A 121 9.93 -14.02 -41.52
N ILE A 122 9.46 -12.84 -41.10
CA ILE A 122 8.76 -11.91 -41.99
C ILE A 122 9.29 -10.49 -41.77
N ASP A 123 9.99 -10.02 -42.79
CA ASP A 123 10.45 -8.65 -43.00
C ASP A 123 9.28 -7.78 -43.47
N SER A 124 9.05 -6.59 -42.90
CA SER A 124 8.43 -5.40 -43.56
C SER A 124 8.20 -4.20 -42.62
N ARG A 125 9.14 -3.26 -42.72
CA ARG A 125 9.00 -1.79 -42.84
C ARG A 125 7.63 -1.09 -42.55
N LEU A 126 7.77 0.03 -41.83
CA LEU A 126 7.07 1.34 -41.92
C LEU A 126 5.86 1.67 -41.00
N SER A 127 6.15 2.56 -40.05
CA SER A 127 5.50 3.87 -39.82
C SER A 127 4.18 3.99 -39.04
N SER A 128 4.25 4.71 -37.89
CA SER A 128 3.58 6.01 -37.66
C SER A 128 3.03 6.21 -36.23
N ARG A 129 3.60 7.24 -35.58
CA ARG A 129 3.15 8.04 -34.43
C ARG A 129 1.63 8.06 -34.17
N SER A 130 1.26 7.90 -32.89
CA SER A 130 0.17 8.68 -32.27
C SER A 130 0.37 8.80 -30.75
N SER A 131 0.75 10.00 -30.30
CA SER A 131 0.85 10.38 -28.89
C SER A 131 -0.56 10.69 -28.35
N VAL A 132 -1.11 9.79 -27.54
CA VAL A 132 -2.40 10.00 -26.86
C VAL A 132 -2.15 10.24 -25.37
N SER A 133 -2.56 11.43 -24.92
CA SER A 133 -2.47 11.96 -23.55
C SER A 133 -2.82 10.94 -22.45
N SER A 134 -1.98 10.87 -21.42
CA SER A 134 -2.04 9.96 -20.28
C SER A 134 -3.31 10.07 -19.42
N GLN A 135 -4.12 11.12 -19.61
CA GLN A 135 -5.29 11.39 -18.79
C GLN A 135 -6.54 10.59 -19.22
N SER A 136 -6.64 10.17 -20.48
CA SER A 136 -7.75 9.33 -20.98
C SER A 136 -7.58 7.84 -20.65
N ARG A 137 -6.32 7.36 -20.58
CA ARG A 137 -6.00 5.95 -20.25
C ARG A 137 -6.41 5.55 -18.83
N LEU A 138 -6.28 6.46 -17.86
CA LEU A 138 -6.62 6.21 -16.45
C LEU A 138 -8.12 6.00 -16.20
N ARG A 139 -8.99 6.71 -16.93
CA ARG A 139 -10.46 6.50 -16.83
C ARG A 139 -10.89 5.18 -17.47
N SER A 140 -10.22 4.76 -18.54
CA SER A 140 -10.49 3.48 -19.21
C SER A 140 -10.09 2.28 -18.35
N ALA A 141 -8.97 2.34 -17.62
CA ALA A 141 -8.51 1.25 -16.77
C ALA A 141 -9.43 1.01 -15.56
N LYS A 142 -9.92 2.07 -14.90
CA LYS A 142 -10.90 1.95 -13.81
C LYS A 142 -12.22 1.33 -14.28
N ALA A 143 -12.71 1.72 -15.47
CA ALA A 143 -13.91 1.14 -16.04
C ALA A 143 -13.74 -0.35 -16.38
N LYS A 144 -12.59 -0.74 -16.95
CA LYS A 144 -12.29 -2.15 -17.27
C LYS A 144 -12.22 -3.02 -16.01
N ARG A 145 -11.62 -2.51 -14.93
CA ARG A 145 -11.57 -3.22 -13.63
C ARG A 145 -12.96 -3.42 -13.03
N LEU A 146 -13.80 -2.38 -13.05
CA LEU A 146 -15.18 -2.46 -12.55
C LEU A 146 -16.01 -3.47 -13.35
N ILE A 147 -15.83 -3.54 -14.67
CA ILE A 147 -16.49 -4.53 -15.53
C ILE A 147 -16.04 -5.95 -15.19
N ALA A 148 -14.75 -6.16 -14.93
CA ALA A 148 -14.22 -7.48 -14.55
C ALA A 148 -14.76 -7.94 -13.19
N GLU A 149 -14.79 -7.06 -12.19
CA GLU A 149 -15.38 -7.34 -10.87
C GLU A 149 -16.88 -7.66 -10.97
N LEU A 150 -17.64 -6.93 -11.79
CA LEU A 150 -19.06 -7.21 -12.03
C LEU A 150 -19.29 -8.54 -12.77
N LYS A 151 -18.41 -8.92 -13.70
CA LYS A 151 -18.49 -10.22 -14.39
C LYS A 151 -18.21 -11.39 -13.46
N LEU A 152 -17.20 -11.27 -12.60
CA LEU A 152 -16.87 -12.30 -11.60
C LEU A 152 -18.03 -12.50 -10.62
N ARG A 153 -18.63 -11.41 -10.14
CA ARG A 153 -19.78 -11.48 -9.23
C ARG A 153 -21.02 -12.14 -9.87
N LYS A 154 -21.31 -11.85 -11.14
CA LYS A 154 -22.41 -12.51 -11.86
C LYS A 154 -22.17 -14.01 -12.05
N LEU A 155 -20.92 -14.42 -12.26
CA LEU A 155 -20.57 -15.83 -12.39
C LEU A 155 -20.70 -16.58 -11.05
N SER A 156 -20.32 -15.96 -9.92
CA SER A 156 -20.52 -16.56 -8.60
C SER A 156 -22.00 -16.68 -8.22
N GLU A 157 -22.82 -15.68 -8.55
CA GLU A 157 -24.28 -15.72 -8.32
C GLU A 157 -24.96 -16.81 -9.16
N HIS A 158 -24.51 -17.06 -10.40
CA HIS A 158 -25.01 -18.18 -11.21
C HIS A 158 -24.61 -19.55 -10.64
N HIS A 159 -23.41 -19.66 -10.08
CA HIS A 159 -22.90 -20.91 -9.51
C HIS A 159 -23.58 -21.28 -8.18
N GLU A 160 -24.23 -20.33 -7.51
CA GLU A 160 -25.07 -20.56 -6.33
C GLU A 160 -26.52 -20.93 -6.69
N LEU A 161 -27.02 -20.53 -7.87
CA LEU A 161 -28.36 -20.86 -8.34
C LEU A 161 -28.46 -22.25 -9.01
N ASP A 162 -27.33 -22.81 -9.45
CA ASP A 162 -27.22 -24.17 -10.00
C ASP A 162 -26.86 -25.24 -8.94
N ARG A 163 -26.93 -24.89 -7.65
CA ARG A 163 -26.85 -25.82 -6.50
C ARG A 163 -28.21 -25.98 -5.83
#